data_AF-A0A379YA02-F1
#
_entry.id   AF-A0A379YA02-F1
#
_cell.length_a   1.000
_cell.length_b   1.000
_cell.length_c   1.000
_cell.angle_alpha   90.00
_cell.angle_beta   90.00
_cell.angle_gamma   90.00
#
_symmetry.space_group_name_H-M   'P 1'
#
loop_
_entity.id
_entity.type
_entity.pdbx_description
1 polymer ?
#
loop_
_entity_poly.entity_id
_entity_poly.type
_entity_poly.pdbx_seq_one_letter_code
_entity_poly.pdbx_strand_id
1 'polypeptide(L)'
;MAREIQHFIAELADYLELENHMPRSFTEAQAEAMVTIVFSAGAEALDIDVEQRQQLEERLVLQLRMISKGAYYWYRREQEKASVSHV
;
A
#
# COMPACT_ATOMS: atom_id res chain seq x y z
N MET A 1 -14.19 -13.65 2.97
CA MET A 1 -14.14 -12.47 2.08
C MET A 1 -13.93 -11.17 2.86
N ALA A 2 -14.97 -10.44 3.31
CA ALA A 2 -14.75 -9.14 3.96
C ALA A 2 -13.86 -9.20 5.23
N ARG A 3 -14.00 -10.25 6.05
CA ARG A 3 -13.13 -10.46 7.22
C ARG A 3 -11.67 -10.75 6.86
N GLU A 4 -11.41 -11.52 5.81
CA GLU A 4 -10.04 -11.86 5.38
C GLU A 4 -9.31 -10.63 4.85
N ILE A 5 -9.98 -9.80 4.04
CA ILE A 5 -9.40 -8.54 3.55
C ILE A 5 -9.00 -7.65 4.72
N GLN A 6 -9.87 -7.50 5.72
CA GLN A 6 -9.57 -6.72 6.92
C GLN A 6 -8.40 -7.30 7.73
N HIS A 7 -8.29 -8.63 7.82
CA HIS A 7 -7.14 -9.29 8.45
C HIS A 7 -5.83 -9.01 7.70
N PHE A 8 -5.82 -9.12 6.36
CA PHE A 8 -4.63 -8.81 5.56
C PHE A 8 -4.20 -7.34 5.67
N ILE A 9 -5.18 -6.41 5.70
CA ILE A 9 -4.91 -4.99 5.91
C ILE A 9 -4.24 -4.78 7.27
N ALA A 10 -4.79 -5.38 8.33
CA ALA A 10 -4.23 -5.25 9.67
C ALA A 10 -2.80 -5.79 9.77
N GLU A 11 -2.54 -7.00 9.25
CA GLU A 11 -1.21 -7.60 9.26
C GLU A 11 -0.19 -6.78 8.46
N LEU A 12 -0.58 -6.28 7.29
CA LEU A 12 0.30 -5.44 6.47
C LEU A 12 0.54 -4.07 7.13
N ALA A 13 -0.46 -3.49 7.78
CA ALA A 13 -0.31 -2.25 8.53
C ALA A 13 0.65 -2.43 9.72
N ASP A 14 0.53 -3.53 10.46
CA ASP A 14 1.45 -3.90 11.56
C ASP A 14 2.89 -4.01 11.04
N TYR A 15 3.09 -4.70 9.91
CA TYR A 15 4.40 -4.81 9.29
C TYR A 15 4.97 -3.45 8.87
N LEU A 16 4.17 -2.61 8.20
CA LEU A 16 4.61 -1.31 7.71
C LEU A 16 4.95 -0.32 8.85
N GLU A 17 4.27 -0.43 9.98
CA GLU A 17 4.52 0.36 11.19
C GLU A 17 5.87 0.00 11.81
N LEU A 18 6.19 -1.28 11.87
CA LEU A 18 7.50 -1.77 12.33
C LEU A 18 8.63 -1.37 11.37
N GLU A 19 8.42 -1.52 10.07
CA GLU A 19 9.46 -1.31 9.06
C GLU A 19 9.78 0.18 8.81
N ASN A 20 8.75 1.03 8.78
CA ASN A 20 8.91 2.44 8.36
C ASN A 20 8.77 3.45 9.50
N HIS A 21 8.46 2.99 10.72
CA HIS A 21 8.19 3.85 11.88
C HIS A 21 7.16 4.95 11.59
N MET A 22 6.17 4.64 10.75
CA MET A 22 5.08 5.55 10.41
C MET A 22 3.89 5.35 11.36
N PRO A 23 3.15 6.42 11.72
CA PRO A 23 1.96 6.30 12.54
C PRO A 23 0.92 5.37 11.94
N ARG A 24 0.17 4.68 12.80
CA ARG A 24 -0.87 3.71 12.42
C ARG A 24 -1.83 4.21 11.33
N SER A 25 -2.27 5.46 11.41
CA SER A 25 -3.18 6.05 10.43
C SER A 25 -2.62 6.09 9.00
N PHE A 26 -1.30 6.21 8.84
CA PHE A 26 -0.64 6.17 7.54
C PHE A 26 -0.46 4.74 7.05
N THR A 27 -0.05 3.83 7.94
CA THR A 27 0.23 2.43 7.58
C THR A 27 -1.05 1.66 7.27
N GLU A 28 -2.15 1.92 7.98
CA GLU A 28 -3.47 1.37 7.67
C GLU A 28 -3.97 1.83 6.29
N ALA A 29 -3.91 3.13 5.99
CA ALA A 29 -4.32 3.66 4.70
C ALA A 29 -3.45 3.12 3.54
N GLN A 30 -2.13 2.99 3.77
CA GLN A 30 -1.22 2.38 2.80
C GLN A 30 -1.55 0.90 2.58
N ALA A 31 -1.73 0.13 3.66
CA ALA A 31 -2.04 -1.28 3.61
C ALA A 31 -3.38 -1.55 2.92
N GLU A 32 -4.41 -0.77 3.25
CA GLU A 32 -5.73 -0.84 2.61
C GLU A 32 -5.63 -0.67 1.09
N ALA A 33 -4.90 0.35 0.63
CA ALA A 33 -4.69 0.59 -0.80
C ALA A 33 -3.94 -0.57 -1.48
N MET A 34 -2.85 -1.05 -0.86
CA MET A 34 -2.04 -2.16 -1.39
C MET A 34 -2.85 -3.46 -1.49
N VAL A 35 -3.56 -3.84 -0.43
CA VAL A 35 -4.39 -5.06 -0.40
C VAL A 35 -5.51 -4.96 -1.44
N THR A 36 -6.17 -3.80 -1.55
CA THR A 36 -7.25 -3.60 -2.53
C THR A 36 -6.77 -3.84 -3.97
N ILE A 37 -5.62 -3.26 -4.36
CA ILE A 37 -5.12 -3.44 -5.73
C ILE A 37 -4.62 -4.86 -5.99
N VAL A 38 -4.01 -5.52 -5.00
CA VAL A 38 -3.54 -6.92 -5.12
C VAL A 38 -4.72 -7.87 -5.26
N PHE A 39 -5.78 -7.70 -4.47
CA PHE A 39 -6.99 -8.51 -4.60
C PHE A 39 -7.68 -8.29 -5.95
N SER A 40 -7.78 -7.05 -6.40
CA SER A 40 -8.34 -6.73 -7.72
C SER A 40 -7.53 -7.36 -8.85
N ALA A 41 -6.21 -7.22 -8.83
CA ALA A 41 -5.32 -7.82 -9.82
C ALA A 41 -5.34 -9.36 -9.74
N GLY A 42 -5.42 -9.93 -8.54
CA GLY A 42 -5.54 -11.37 -8.35
C GLY A 42 -6.81 -11.95 -8.97
N ALA A 43 -7.93 -11.22 -8.91
CA ALA A 43 -9.16 -11.59 -9.60
C ALA A 43 -9.00 -11.50 -11.13
N GLU A 44 -8.46 -10.39 -11.64
CA GLU A 44 -8.21 -10.19 -13.09
C GLU A 44 -7.27 -11.28 -13.64
N ALA A 45 -6.27 -11.70 -12.87
CA ALA A 45 -5.29 -12.70 -13.27
C ALA A 45 -5.90 -14.10 -13.57
N LEU A 46 -7.09 -14.40 -13.05
CA LEU A 46 -7.79 -15.67 -13.28
C LEU A 46 -8.38 -15.77 -14.70
N ASP A 47 -8.69 -14.62 -15.32
CA ASP A 47 -9.45 -14.54 -16.57
C ASP A 47 -8.58 -14.22 -17.81
N ILE A 48 -7.28 -13.95 -17.60
CA ILE A 48 -6.35 -13.50 -18.66
C ILE A 48 -5.27 -14.54 -18.99
N ASP A 49 -4.70 -14.41 -20.19
CA ASP A 49 -3.63 -15.28 -20.66
C ASP A 49 -2.26 -14.97 -20.01
N VAL A 50 -1.24 -15.76 -20.34
CA VAL A 50 0.10 -15.65 -19.75
C VAL A 50 0.78 -14.33 -20.10
N GLU A 51 0.61 -13.82 -21.31
CA GLU A 51 1.22 -12.55 -21.75
C GLU A 51 0.56 -11.36 -21.04
N GLN A 52 -0.77 -11.35 -20.98
CA GLN A 52 -1.55 -10.37 -20.25
C GLN A 52 -1.24 -10.39 -18.75
N ARG A 53 -1.04 -11.59 -18.18
CA ARG A 53 -0.66 -11.75 -16.77
C ARG A 53 0.70 -11.12 -16.47
N GLN A 54 1.66 -11.24 -17.37
CA GLN A 54 2.96 -10.59 -17.22
C GLN A 54 2.83 -9.06 -17.24
N GLN A 55 2.02 -8.51 -18.15
CA GLN A 55 1.75 -7.07 -18.19
C GLN A 55 1.01 -6.58 -16.93
N LEU A 56 0.06 -7.37 -16.42
CA LEU A 56 -0.65 -7.09 -15.18
C LEU A 56 0.32 -7.06 -13.99
N GLU A 57 1.25 -8.02 -13.91
CA GLU A 57 2.27 -8.08 -12.84
C GLU A 57 3.18 -6.85 -12.86
N GLU A 58 3.72 -6.48 -14.02
CA GLU A 58 4.59 -5.30 -14.15
C GLU A 58 3.87 -4.01 -13.72
N ARG A 59 2.60 -3.87 -14.13
CA ARG A 59 1.73 -2.76 -13.73
C ARG A 59 1.47 -2.76 -12.23
N LEU A 60 1.14 -3.92 -11.65
CA LEU A 60 0.87 -4.07 -10.22
C LEU A 60 2.10 -3.71 -9.38
N VAL A 61 3.29 -4.16 -9.77
CA VAL A 61 4.55 -3.79 -9.11
C VAL A 61 4.78 -2.28 -9.14
N LEU A 62 4.52 -1.63 -10.28
CA LEU A 62 4.62 -0.18 -10.38
C LEU A 62 3.63 0.53 -9.43
N GLN A 63 2.37 0.11 -9.41
CA GLN A 63 1.34 0.67 -8.53
C GLN A 63 1.71 0.51 -7.05
N LEU A 64 2.19 -0.66 -6.63
CA LEU A 64 2.65 -0.91 -5.26
C LEU A 64 3.82 0.02 -4.89
N ARG A 65 4.78 0.22 -5.80
CA ARG A 65 5.90 1.16 -5.60
C ARG A 65 5.41 2.60 -5.47
N MET A 66 4.43 3.02 -6.27
CA MET A 66 3.85 4.36 -6.19
C MET A 66 3.14 4.59 -4.86
N ILE A 67 2.35 3.61 -4.39
CA ILE A 67 1.67 3.69 -3.09
C ILE A 67 2.69 3.77 -1.95
N SER A 68 3.69 2.89 -1.93
CA SER A 68 4.72 2.87 -0.90
C SER A 68 5.53 4.17 -0.85
N LYS A 69 6.03 4.66 -2.00
CA LYS A 69 6.77 5.92 -2.06
C LYS A 69 5.89 7.12 -1.71
N GLY A 70 4.63 7.13 -2.17
CA GLY A 70 3.67 8.19 -1.91
C GLY A 70 3.35 8.33 -0.43
N ALA A 71 3.07 7.23 0.26
CA ALA A 71 2.81 7.19 1.69
C ALA A 71 4.01 7.73 2.49
N TYR A 72 5.22 7.25 2.17
CA TYR A 72 6.45 7.70 2.83
C TYR A 72 6.74 9.20 2.60
N TYR A 73 6.62 9.67 1.35
CA TYR A 73 6.85 11.08 1.03
C TYR A 73 5.85 12.00 1.72
N TRP A 74 4.57 11.62 1.73
CA TRP A 74 3.51 12.37 2.40
C TRP A 74 3.78 12.47 3.90
N TYR A 75 4.13 11.35 4.56
CA TYR A 75 4.46 11.33 5.98
C TYR A 75 5.66 12.23 6.31
N ARG A 76 6.73 12.14 5.54
CA ARG A 76 7.92 12.99 5.72
C ARG A 76 7.60 14.48 5.61
N ARG A 77 6.82 14.85 4.59
CA ARG A 77 6.39 16.24 4.39
C ARG A 77 5.60 16.78 5.58
N GLU A 78 4.79 15.94 6.20
CA GLU A 78 3.97 16.34 7.34
C GLU A 78 4.78 16.52 8.62
N GLN A 79 5.85 15.74 8.80
CA GLN A 79 6.84 15.98 9.85
C GLN A 79 7.60 17.30 9.64
N GLU A 80 8.02 17.58 8.41
CA GLU A 80 8.73 18.82 8.07
C GLU A 80 7.85 20.06 8.37
N LYS A 81 6.57 20.06 7.98
CA LYS A 81 5.63 21.14 8.31
C LYS A 81 5.43 21.33 9.81
N ALA A 82 5.32 20.23 10.56
CA ALA A 82 5.17 20.27 12.02
C ALA A 82 6.41 20.87 12.69
N SER A 83 7.61 20.58 12.18
CA SER A 83 8.86 21.14 12.70
C SER A 83 9.00 22.65 12.46
N VAL A 84 8.55 23.15 11.30
CA VAL A 84 8.60 24.58 10.95
C VAL A 84 7.60 25.41 11.75
N SER A 85 6.50 24.81 12.20
CA SER A 85 5.44 25.50 12.97
C SER A 85 5.78 25.66 14.46
N HIS A 86 6.86 25.03 14.94
CA HIS A 86 7.34 25.10 16.33
C HIS A 86 8.59 25.99 16.50
N VAL A 87 8.98 26.74 15.46
CA VAL A 87 10.07 27.74 15.47
C VAL A 87 9.47 29.10 15.17
#